data_AF-A0A550CPT3-F1
#
_entry.id   AF-A0A550CPT3-F1
#
_cell.length_a   1.000
_cell.length_b   1.000
_cell.length_c   1.000
_cell.angle_alpha   90.00
_cell.angle_beta   90.00
_cell.angle_gamma   90.00
#
_symmetry.space_group_name_H-M   'P 1'
#
loop_
_entity.id
_entity.type
_entity.pdbx_description
1 polymer ?
#
loop_
_entity_poly.entity_id
_entity_poly.type
_entity_poly.pdbx_seq_one_letter_code
_entity_poly.pdbx_strand_id
1 'polypeptide(L)'
;MSINSGMSYRITNSKAGTVVDLSAMDNTSVIGWPYHSGSNQHWTLDWAGNGWHFRSLSTGKYLSLGGADAADGAALVGATEPFLWHIWTDDNVQGAFRIFVPNTYQNLDLYNYGNTTPGTPITTWYSWNGEHQTWRFDVV
;
A
#
# COMPACT_ATOMS: atom_id res chain seq x y z
N MET A 1 3.62 2.43 -17.23
CA MET A 1 4.40 3.21 -16.24
C MET A 1 5.37 2.24 -15.57
N SER A 2 6.61 2.63 -15.30
CA SER A 2 7.59 1.78 -14.60
C SER A 2 7.80 2.30 -13.17
N ILE A 3 7.86 1.37 -12.22
CA ILE A 3 8.25 1.64 -10.84
C ILE A 3 9.77 1.51 -10.76
N ASN A 4 10.43 2.51 -10.19
CA ASN A 4 11.88 2.63 -10.17
C ASN A 4 12.37 2.67 -8.72
N SER A 5 13.41 1.88 -8.42
CA SER A 5 14.02 1.85 -7.08
C SER A 5 14.59 3.23 -6.69
N GLY A 6 14.43 3.59 -5.42
CA GLY A 6 14.90 4.84 -4.83
C GLY A 6 13.99 6.05 -5.09
N MET A 7 12.94 5.91 -5.90
CA MET A 7 11.96 6.97 -6.13
C MET A 7 10.87 6.94 -5.07
N SER A 8 10.29 8.11 -4.78
CA SER A 8 9.14 8.23 -3.89
C SER A 8 7.85 8.36 -4.68
N TYR A 9 6.79 7.75 -4.15
CA TYR A 9 5.51 7.66 -4.81
C TYR A 9 4.36 8.02 -3.86
N ARG A 10 3.33 8.67 -4.42
CA ARG A 10 1.97 8.59 -3.91
C ARG A 10 1.32 7.33 -4.47
N ILE A 11 0.67 6.56 -3.60
CA ILE A 11 -0.01 5.31 -3.96
C ILE A 11 -1.50 5.50 -3.76
N THR A 12 -2.26 5.62 -4.85
CA THR A 12 -3.68 5.96 -4.84
C THR A 12 -4.53 4.71 -5.08
N ASN A 13 -5.54 4.48 -4.24
CA ASN A 13 -6.53 3.44 -4.49
C ASN A 13 -7.35 3.78 -5.74
N SER A 14 -7.41 2.88 -6.73
CA SER A 14 -8.08 3.18 -8.00
C SER A 14 -9.58 3.42 -7.86
N LYS A 15 -10.24 2.78 -6.88
CA LYS A 15 -11.68 2.90 -6.65
C LYS A 15 -12.01 4.15 -5.84
N ALA A 16 -11.33 4.34 -4.71
CA ALA A 16 -11.70 5.35 -3.73
C ALA A 16 -11.04 6.72 -3.96
N GLY A 17 -9.90 6.77 -4.66
CA GLY A 17 -9.11 8.00 -4.81
C GLY A 17 -8.35 8.44 -3.55
N THR A 18 -8.52 7.74 -2.43
CA THR A 18 -7.68 7.91 -1.23
C THR A 18 -6.32 7.27 -1.43
N VAL A 19 -5.32 7.71 -0.66
CA VAL A 19 -3.94 7.25 -0.77
C VAL A 19 -3.54 6.40 0.43
N VAL A 20 -2.49 5.59 0.25
CA VAL A 20 -1.81 4.88 1.34
C VAL A 20 -1.15 5.92 2.25
N ASP A 21 -1.74 6.12 3.42
CA ASP A 21 -1.33 7.10 4.42
C ASP A 21 -0.86 6.40 5.69
N LEU A 22 0.35 6.72 6.15
CA LEU A 22 0.78 6.37 7.50
C LEU A 22 0.20 7.40 8.47
N SER A 23 -0.73 6.97 9.33
CA SER A 23 -1.42 7.85 10.27
C SER A 23 -0.43 8.65 11.12
N ALA A 24 -0.43 9.97 10.95
CA ALA A 24 0.42 10.87 11.74
C ALA A 24 0.00 10.95 13.21
N MET A 25 -1.18 10.42 13.56
CA MET A 25 -1.69 10.40 14.94
C MET A 25 -0.97 9.38 15.81
N ASP A 26 -0.63 8.21 15.26
CA ASP A 26 0.00 7.10 15.99
C ASP A 26 1.33 6.62 15.36
N ASN A 27 1.69 7.15 14.19
CA ASN A 27 2.82 6.74 13.36
C ASN A 27 2.88 5.22 13.13
N THR A 28 1.74 4.54 13.15
CA THR A 28 1.67 3.07 13.16
C THR A 28 0.58 2.58 12.22
N SER A 29 -0.64 3.11 12.28
CA SER A 29 -1.75 2.63 11.45
C SER A 29 -1.57 3.05 9.99
N VAL A 30 -1.82 2.13 9.04
CA VAL A 30 -1.87 2.47 7.61
C VAL A 30 -3.31 2.48 7.13
N ILE A 31 -3.72 3.62 6.59
CA ILE A 31 -5.11 3.96 6.29
C ILE A 31 -5.24 4.58 4.90
N GLY A 32 -6.45 4.53 4.34
CA GLY A 32 -6.86 5.35 3.22
C GLY A 32 -7.18 6.76 3.70
N TRP A 33 -6.50 7.77 3.13
CA TRP A 33 -6.77 9.17 3.45
C TRP A 33 -6.80 10.06 2.18
N PRO A 34 -7.56 11.17 2.16
CA PRO A 34 -7.46 12.15 1.07
C PRO A 34 -6.04 12.69 0.91
N TYR A 35 -5.56 12.76 -0.32
CA TYR A 35 -4.22 13.26 -0.59
C TYR A 35 -4.10 14.75 -0.21
N HIS A 36 -3.10 15.07 0.61
CA HIS A 36 -2.77 16.43 1.05
C HIS A 36 -1.27 16.74 0.91
N SER A 37 -0.53 15.93 0.16
CA SER A 37 0.91 16.09 -0.08
C SER A 37 1.79 16.06 1.19
N GLY A 38 1.30 15.45 2.28
CA GLY A 38 2.13 15.21 3.46
C GLY A 38 3.12 14.09 3.21
N SER A 39 4.31 14.18 3.81
CA SER A 39 5.34 13.14 3.67
C SER A 39 4.92 11.77 4.22
N ASN A 40 3.89 11.72 5.06
CA ASN A 40 3.27 10.48 5.54
C ASN A 40 2.43 9.76 4.47
N GLN A 41 2.19 10.40 3.32
CA GLN A 41 1.52 9.84 2.14
C GLN A 41 2.49 9.50 1.00
N HIS A 42 3.79 9.66 1.25
CA HIS A 42 4.86 9.43 0.28
C HIS A 42 5.69 8.23 0.73
N TRP A 43 5.90 7.30 -0.20
CA TRP A 43 6.60 6.06 0.05
C TRP A 43 7.77 5.92 -0.93
N THR A 44 8.99 5.87 -0.41
CA THR A 44 10.17 5.49 -1.18
C THR A 44 10.13 3.99 -1.44
N LEU A 45 10.19 3.60 -2.71
CA LEU A 45 10.21 2.19 -3.09
C LEU A 45 11.63 1.74 -3.37
N ASP A 46 12.12 0.76 -2.62
CA ASP A 46 13.47 0.22 -2.73
C ASP A 46 13.41 -1.25 -3.21
N TRP A 47 14.09 -1.57 -4.31
CA TRP A 47 14.16 -2.93 -4.85
C TRP A 47 15.14 -3.78 -4.05
N ALA A 48 14.67 -4.91 -3.53
CA ALA A 48 15.44 -5.82 -2.67
C ALA A 48 16.05 -7.02 -3.43
N GLY A 49 15.97 -7.05 -4.77
CA GLY A 49 16.43 -8.17 -5.59
C GLY A 49 15.34 -9.20 -5.91
N ASN A 50 14.35 -9.37 -5.04
CA ASN A 50 13.24 -10.30 -5.20
C ASN A 50 11.86 -9.69 -4.87
N GLY A 51 11.78 -8.39 -4.65
CA GLY A 51 10.57 -7.69 -4.26
C GLY A 51 10.89 -6.24 -3.85
N TRP A 52 9.88 -5.56 -3.32
CA TRP A 52 9.95 -4.14 -3.01
C TRP A 52 9.77 -3.90 -1.51
N HIS A 53 10.55 -2.98 -0.98
CA HIS A 53 10.29 -2.33 0.30
C HIS A 53 9.64 -0.99 0.07
N PHE A 54 8.69 -0.63 0.93
CA PHE A 54 7.96 0.62 0.89
C PHE A 54 8.28 1.37 2.17
N ARG A 55 9.08 2.42 2.07
CA ARG A 55 9.56 3.17 3.23
C ARG A 55 8.88 4.53 3.29
N SER A 56 8.22 4.81 4.39
CA SER A 56 7.55 6.09 4.64
C SER A 56 8.58 7.22 4.65
N LEU A 57 8.31 8.28 3.88
CA LEU A 57 9.18 9.46 3.82
C LEU A 57 9.12 10.28 5.13
N SER A 58 8.02 10.20 5.88
CA SER A 58 7.86 10.95 7.14
C SER A 58 8.61 10.34 8.32
N THR A 59 8.70 9.00 8.39
CA THR A 59 9.20 8.30 9.59
C THR A 59 10.33 7.31 9.32
N GLY A 60 10.55 6.93 8.06
CA GLY A 60 11.47 5.84 7.70
C GLY A 60 10.95 4.44 8.03
N LYS A 61 9.73 4.31 8.57
CA LYS A 61 9.08 3.00 8.81
C LYS A 61 8.65 2.35 7.50
N TYR A 62 8.60 1.03 7.49
CA TYR A 62 8.18 0.23 6.35
C TYR A 62 6.71 -0.17 6.43
N LEU A 63 6.02 -0.17 5.29
CA LEU A 63 4.70 -0.75 5.13
C LEU A 63 4.79 -2.27 5.38
N SER A 64 4.09 -2.77 6.39
CA SER A 64 4.26 -4.13 6.91
C SER A 64 2.97 -4.70 7.47
N LEU A 65 2.91 -6.02 7.67
CA LEU A 65 1.89 -6.69 8.48
C LEU A 65 2.21 -6.67 9.99
N GLY A 66 3.34 -6.08 10.41
CA GLY A 66 3.68 -5.96 11.83
C GLY A 66 3.88 -7.29 12.55
N GLY A 67 4.24 -8.35 11.81
CA GLY A 67 4.37 -9.71 12.34
C GLY A 67 3.08 -10.53 12.30
N ALA A 68 1.96 -9.97 11.83
CA ALA A 68 0.75 -10.74 11.55
C ALA A 68 0.93 -11.66 10.33
N ASP A 69 0.17 -12.76 10.32
CA ASP A 69 0.09 -13.65 9.17
C ASP A 69 -0.58 -12.97 7.97
N ALA A 70 -0.25 -13.44 6.77
CA ALA A 70 -0.91 -13.04 5.53
C ALA A 70 -2.33 -13.65 5.46
N ALA A 71 -3.27 -13.01 6.15
CA ALA A 71 -4.65 -13.44 6.25
C ALA A 71 -5.61 -12.34 5.78
N ASP A 72 -6.85 -12.75 5.50
CA ASP A 72 -7.91 -11.83 5.14
C ASP A 72 -8.25 -10.94 6.35
N GLY A 73 -8.23 -9.63 6.13
CA GLY A 73 -8.46 -8.61 7.16
C GLY A 73 -7.24 -8.25 8.00
N ALA A 74 -6.04 -8.80 7.72
CA ALA A 74 -4.84 -8.40 8.45
C ALA A 74 -4.50 -6.93 8.14
N ALA A 75 -4.39 -6.10 9.18
CA ALA A 75 -4.17 -4.67 9.03
C ALA A 75 -2.71 -4.34 8.70
N LEU A 76 -2.52 -3.37 7.81
CA LEU A 76 -1.19 -2.85 7.51
C LEU A 76 -0.77 -1.83 8.56
N VAL A 77 0.53 -1.84 8.88
CA VAL A 77 1.15 -0.94 9.84
C VAL A 77 2.49 -0.42 9.33
N GLY A 78 2.95 0.69 9.89
CA GLY A 78 4.34 1.13 9.82
C GLY A 78 5.19 0.40 10.85
N ALA A 79 6.18 -0.37 10.39
CA ALA A 79 7.13 -1.11 11.23
C ALA A 79 8.58 -0.65 11.01
N THR A 80 9.48 -0.92 11.96
CA THR A 80 10.91 -0.60 11.80
C THR A 80 11.64 -1.58 10.89
N GLU A 81 11.21 -2.84 10.89
CA GLU A 81 11.78 -3.88 10.04
C GLU A 81 11.18 -3.84 8.64
N PRO A 82 12.01 -4.02 7.59
CA PRO A 82 11.53 -4.06 6.22
C PRO A 82 10.62 -5.27 5.99
N PHE A 83 9.56 -5.05 5.23
CA PHE A 83 8.67 -6.11 4.75
C PHE A 83 8.73 -6.14 3.23
N LEU A 84 8.78 -7.33 2.65
CA LEU A 84 8.88 -7.53 1.22
C LEU A 84 7.48 -7.60 0.60
N TRP A 85 7.26 -6.88 -0.50
CA TRP A 85 6.03 -6.92 -1.29
C TRP A 85 6.32 -7.26 -2.75
N HIS A 86 5.42 -7.98 -3.41
CA HIS A 86 5.44 -8.16 -4.86
C HIS A 86 4.46 -7.20 -5.53
N ILE A 87 4.87 -6.57 -6.64
CA ILE A 87 4.00 -5.65 -7.39
C ILE A 87 3.73 -6.26 -8.77
N TRP A 88 2.45 -6.37 -9.12
CA TRP A 88 1.99 -6.89 -10.42
C TRP A 88 1.06 -5.88 -11.07
N THR A 89 1.02 -5.83 -12.40
CA THR A 89 0.01 -5.06 -13.14
C THR A 89 -1.37 -5.71 -12.99
N ASP A 90 -2.43 -4.90 -12.96
CA ASP A 90 -3.81 -5.41 -13.03
C ASP A 90 -4.28 -5.46 -14.50
N ASP A 91 -4.93 -6.56 -14.87
CA ASP A 91 -5.40 -6.79 -16.24
C ASP A 91 -6.76 -6.13 -16.55
N ASN A 92 -7.54 -5.79 -15.53
CA ASN A 92 -8.90 -5.24 -15.68
C ASN A 92 -8.91 -3.71 -15.54
N VAL A 93 -8.04 -3.17 -14.69
CA VAL A 93 -7.92 -1.72 -14.43
C VAL A 93 -6.64 -1.21 -15.06
N GLN A 94 -6.76 -0.64 -16.27
CA GLN A 94 -5.62 -0.17 -17.05
C GLN A 94 -4.73 0.80 -16.26
N GLY A 95 -3.44 0.46 -16.18
CA GLY A 95 -2.42 1.26 -15.51
C GLY A 95 -2.43 1.15 -13.98
N ALA A 96 -3.28 0.30 -13.40
CA ALA A 96 -3.24 -0.03 -12.00
C ALA A 96 -2.35 -1.25 -11.72
N PHE A 97 -1.99 -1.38 -10.46
CA PHE A 97 -1.15 -2.44 -9.93
C PHE A 97 -1.82 -3.08 -8.73
N ARG A 98 -1.35 -4.26 -8.36
CA ARG A 98 -1.66 -4.94 -7.10
C ARG A 98 -0.39 -5.15 -6.31
N ILE A 99 -0.50 -5.06 -4.99
CA ILE A 99 0.64 -5.15 -4.06
C ILE A 99 0.39 -6.35 -3.16
N PHE A 100 1.11 -7.44 -3.42
CA PHE A 100 0.91 -8.76 -2.82
C PHE A 100 1.91 -9.06 -1.72
N VAL A 101 1.45 -9.76 -0.69
CA VAL A 101 2.35 -10.49 0.19
C VAL A 101 3.03 -11.60 -0.63
N PRO A 102 4.37 -11.74 -0.58
CA PRO A 102 5.07 -12.74 -1.38
C PRO A 102 4.56 -14.17 -1.16
N ASN A 103 4.41 -14.92 -2.24
CA ASN A 103 4.00 -16.33 -2.24
C ASN A 103 2.60 -16.61 -1.65
N THR A 104 1.71 -15.60 -1.64
CA THR A 104 0.31 -15.77 -1.24
C THR A 104 -0.63 -15.12 -2.26
N TYR A 105 -1.93 -15.26 -2.03
CA TYR A 105 -2.97 -14.54 -2.78
C TYR A 105 -3.41 -13.25 -2.08
N GLN A 106 -2.85 -12.96 -0.90
CA GLN A 106 -3.19 -11.79 -0.11
C GLN A 106 -2.52 -10.54 -0.67
N ASN A 107 -3.32 -9.52 -0.92
CA ASN A 107 -2.85 -8.24 -1.45
C ASN A 107 -3.54 -7.06 -0.74
N LEU A 108 -2.98 -5.86 -0.92
CA LEU A 108 -3.51 -4.62 -0.34
C LEU A 108 -4.96 -4.37 -0.77
N ASP A 109 -5.83 -4.26 0.23
CA ASP A 109 -7.27 -4.07 0.11
C ASP A 109 -7.68 -2.85 0.95
N LEU A 110 -8.30 -1.85 0.31
CA LEU A 110 -8.95 -0.78 1.06
C LEU A 110 -10.27 -1.32 1.63
N TYR A 111 -10.34 -1.39 2.96
CA TYR A 111 -11.36 -2.14 3.68
C TYR A 111 -12.80 -1.77 3.32
N ASN A 112 -13.72 -2.71 3.54
CA ASN A 112 -15.15 -2.57 3.30
C ASN A 112 -15.46 -2.18 1.84
N TYR A 113 -14.90 -2.94 0.89
CA TYR A 113 -15.08 -2.76 -0.56
C TYR A 113 -14.61 -1.41 -1.09
N GLY A 114 -13.60 -0.80 -0.46
CA GLY A 114 -13.05 0.51 -0.82
C GLY A 114 -13.85 1.66 -0.24
N ASN A 115 -14.16 1.62 1.06
CA ASN A 115 -14.81 2.74 1.74
C ASN A 115 -13.96 4.01 1.60
N THR A 116 -14.57 5.08 1.11
CA THR A 116 -13.91 6.38 0.86
C THR A 116 -13.77 7.23 2.13
N THR A 117 -14.35 6.80 3.25
CA THR A 117 -14.26 7.50 4.54
C THR A 117 -12.79 7.62 4.96
N PRO A 118 -12.28 8.85 5.22
CA PRO A 118 -10.91 9.04 5.71
C PRO A 118 -10.66 8.22 6.98
N GLY A 119 -9.56 7.48 7.01
CA GLY A 119 -9.23 6.58 8.12
C GLY A 119 -9.70 5.15 7.91
N THR A 120 -10.31 4.83 6.76
CA THR A 120 -10.59 3.44 6.39
C THR A 120 -9.29 2.64 6.40
N PRO A 121 -9.19 1.53 7.14
CA PRO A 121 -7.98 0.72 7.18
C PRO A 121 -7.60 0.18 5.80
N ILE A 122 -6.30 0.07 5.55
CA ILE A 122 -5.81 -0.78 4.47
C ILE A 122 -5.43 -2.11 5.10
N THR A 123 -6.00 -3.18 4.57
CA THR A 123 -5.82 -4.55 5.07
C THR A 123 -5.28 -5.44 3.95
N THR A 124 -4.99 -6.70 4.24
CA THR A 124 -4.79 -7.69 3.18
C THR A 124 -6.04 -8.54 2.98
N TRP A 125 -6.29 -8.92 1.73
CA TRP A 125 -7.37 -9.85 1.41
C TRP A 125 -6.98 -10.73 0.21
N TYR A 126 -7.56 -11.92 0.13
CA TYR A 126 -7.47 -12.77 -1.04
C TYR A 126 -7.81 -11.99 -2.32
N SER A 127 -6.98 -12.14 -3.35
CA SER A 127 -7.12 -11.38 -4.60
C SER A 127 -8.31 -11.83 -5.43
N TRP A 128 -9.11 -10.86 -5.88
CA TRP A 128 -10.19 -11.04 -6.86
C TRP A 128 -10.35 -9.77 -7.70
N ASN A 129 -11.29 -9.75 -8.64
CA ASN A 129 -11.49 -8.64 -9.59
C ASN A 129 -12.11 -7.36 -8.97
N GLY A 130 -11.87 -7.10 -7.68
CA GLY A 130 -12.31 -5.89 -6.99
C GLY A 130 -11.36 -4.70 -7.21
N GLU A 131 -11.86 -3.56 -7.69
CA GLU A 131 -11.04 -2.37 -7.95
C GLU A 131 -10.42 -1.75 -6.69
N HIS A 132 -10.99 -1.98 -5.50
CA HIS A 132 -10.45 -1.53 -4.20
C HIS A 132 -9.16 -2.25 -3.80
N GLN A 133 -8.77 -3.27 -4.54
CA GLN A 133 -7.49 -3.99 -4.42
C GLN A 133 -6.44 -3.49 -5.42
N THR A 134 -6.75 -2.46 -6.19
CA THR A 134 -5.88 -1.93 -7.24
C THR A 134 -5.39 -0.52 -6.91
N TRP A 135 -4.15 -0.24 -7.29
CA TRP A 135 -3.41 0.92 -6.84
C TRP A 135 -2.66 1.58 -7.99
N ARG A 136 -2.62 2.91 -8.01
CA ARG A 136 -1.89 3.72 -8.99
C ARG A 136 -0.70 4.38 -8.32
N PHE A 137 0.43 4.38 -8.99
CA PHE A 137 1.68 4.95 -8.52
C PHE A 137 1.99 6.24 -9.28
N ASP A 138 2.09 7.36 -8.57
CA ASP A 138 2.51 8.64 -9.13
C ASP A 138 3.79 9.10 -8.42
N VAL A 139 4.81 9.51 -9.17
CA VAL A 139 6.05 10.06 -8.58
C VAL A 139 5.73 11.38 -7.85
N VAL A 140 6.35 11.59 -6.70
CA VAL A 140 6.24 12.80 -5.87
C VAL A 140 7.58 13.47 -5.62
#